data_AF-A0A8B5X4X0-F1
#
_entry.id   AF-A0A8B5X4X0-F1
#
_cell.length_a   1.000
_cell.length_b   1.000
_cell.length_c   1.000
_cell.angle_alpha   90.00
_cell.angle_beta   90.00
_cell.angle_gamma   90.00
#
_symmetry.space_group_name_H-M   'P 1'
#
loop_
_entity.id
_entity.type
_entity.pdbx_description
1 polymer ?
#
loop_
_entity_poly.entity_id
_entity_poly.type
_entity_poly.pdbx_seq_one_letter_code
_entity_poly.pdbx_strand_id
1 'polypeptide(L)'
;MVLLVVVAPVTEAHDRLLEDFWIDLAPRVPPDPFEPEPNVARALEFLLDEARFIFSGMIYGLRFVFVPSDRARDLPETFELSAVHDIPWGDPRLDVFSTHRDGTLVHAKLRYRPAEHELVRLRGWSSTAVAAANGAGSSSIHLGPESRRLAIENAVKNAVREHLRTRHFNKPREATGLIAFEGAPRIYIDRGAYHARIAVKIRVENVRAYETF
;
A
#
# COMPACT_ATOMS: atom_id res chain seq x y z
N MET A 1 23.31 20.96 39.98
CA MET A 1 23.80 19.73 39.31
C MET A 1 22.77 19.34 38.27
N VAL A 2 22.96 19.76 37.01
CA VAL A 2 21.99 19.55 35.93
C VAL A 2 22.34 18.23 35.25
N LEU A 3 21.43 17.26 35.35
CA LEU A 3 21.58 15.97 34.70
C LEU A 3 21.19 16.13 33.22
N LEU A 4 22.17 16.21 32.34
CA LEU A 4 21.98 16.20 30.90
C LEU A 4 21.69 14.74 30.48
N VAL A 5 20.41 14.40 30.31
CA VAL A 5 20.04 13.11 29.71
C VAL A 5 20.25 13.25 28.20
N VAL A 6 21.40 12.80 27.72
CA VAL A 6 21.64 12.57 26.30
C VAL A 6 20.80 11.38 25.90
N VAL A 7 19.60 11.65 25.36
CA VAL A 7 18.82 10.65 24.64
C VAL A 7 19.59 10.37 23.35
N ALA A 8 20.35 9.29 23.34
CA ALA A 8 20.88 8.74 22.10
C ALA A 8 19.71 8.45 21.15
N PRO A 9 19.82 8.72 19.83
CA PRO A 9 18.80 8.30 18.90
C PRO A 9 18.77 6.77 18.91
N VAL A 10 17.67 6.19 19.39
CA VAL A 10 17.36 4.77 19.19
C VAL A 10 17.14 4.60 17.69
N THR A 11 18.21 4.26 16.98
CA THR A 11 18.11 3.76 15.62
C THR A 11 17.82 2.27 15.75
N GLU A 12 16.57 1.94 16.07
CA GLU A 12 16.13 0.54 16.02
C GLU A 12 16.20 0.12 14.55
N ALA A 13 17.22 -0.67 14.21
CA ALA A 13 17.16 -1.49 13.02
C ALA A 13 15.96 -2.43 13.22
N HIS A 14 14.82 -2.10 12.61
CA HIS A 14 13.67 -2.98 12.65
C HIS A 14 13.99 -4.24 11.82
N ASP A 15 14.60 -5.24 12.45
CA ASP A 15 14.83 -6.58 11.87
C ASP A 15 13.53 -7.35 11.56
N ARG A 16 12.39 -6.68 11.72
CA ARG A 16 11.05 -7.19 11.52
C ARG A 16 10.12 -6.06 11.09
N LEU A 17 9.23 -6.35 10.15
CA LEU A 17 8.09 -5.50 9.85
C LEU A 17 6.94 -5.89 10.78
N LEU A 18 6.34 -4.91 11.45
CA LEU A 18 5.27 -5.10 12.42
C LEU A 18 4.17 -4.10 12.11
N GLU A 19 3.01 -4.59 11.72
CA GLU A 19 1.89 -3.73 11.31
C GLU A 19 0.57 -4.28 11.87
N ASP A 20 -0.35 -3.37 12.17
CA ASP A 20 -1.69 -3.68 12.68
C ASP A 20 -2.68 -3.54 11.53
N PHE A 21 -3.34 -4.66 11.20
CA PHE A 21 -4.36 -4.72 10.17
C PHE A 21 -5.70 -5.01 10.80
N TRP A 22 -6.75 -4.52 10.17
CA TRP A 22 -8.11 -4.73 10.67
C TRP A 22 -9.11 -4.87 9.54
N ILE A 23 -10.19 -5.59 9.79
CA ILE A 23 -11.31 -5.73 8.86
C ILE A 23 -12.64 -5.67 9.62
N ASP A 24 -13.63 -5.01 9.01
CA ASP A 24 -14.99 -4.95 9.53
C ASP A 24 -15.82 -6.13 9.02
N LEU A 25 -16.35 -6.91 9.98
CA LEU A 25 -17.27 -8.03 9.80
C LEU A 25 -18.74 -7.62 9.88
N ALA A 26 -19.06 -6.32 9.99
CA ALA A 26 -20.44 -5.87 9.95
C ALA A 26 -21.14 -6.47 8.73
N PRO A 27 -22.38 -6.99 8.88
CA PRO A 27 -23.10 -7.65 7.81
C PRO A 27 -23.21 -6.68 6.65
N ARG A 28 -22.48 -6.97 5.58
CA ARG A 28 -22.64 -6.32 4.30
C ARG A 28 -23.89 -6.95 3.69
N VAL A 29 -24.72 -6.18 3.00
CA VAL A 29 -25.73 -6.79 2.12
C VAL A 29 -24.96 -7.71 1.18
N PRO A 30 -25.08 -9.04 1.30
CA PRO A 30 -24.27 -9.93 0.49
C PRO A 30 -24.64 -9.67 -0.96
N PRO A 31 -23.67 -9.46 -1.87
CA PRO A 31 -23.99 -9.48 -3.30
C PRO A 31 -24.52 -10.85 -3.71
N ASP A 32 -24.20 -11.91 -2.95
CA ASP A 32 -24.63 -13.28 -3.15
C ASP A 32 -25.30 -13.86 -1.86
N PRO A 33 -26.58 -14.27 -1.88
CA PRO A 33 -27.27 -14.92 -0.77
C PRO A 33 -26.62 -16.23 -0.26
N PHE A 34 -25.73 -16.82 -1.05
CA PHE A 34 -25.01 -18.05 -0.70
C PHE A 34 -23.60 -17.77 -0.14
N GLU A 35 -23.17 -16.51 -0.06
CA GLU A 35 -21.88 -16.18 0.54
C GLU A 35 -21.92 -16.47 2.04
N PRO A 36 -21.00 -17.31 2.56
CA PRO A 36 -21.00 -17.64 3.98
C PRO A 36 -20.76 -16.38 4.82
N GLU A 37 -21.45 -16.29 5.95
CA GLU A 37 -21.31 -15.20 6.92
C GLU A 37 -19.81 -14.95 7.24
N PRO A 38 -19.36 -13.68 7.26
CA PRO A 38 -17.98 -13.34 7.57
C PRO A 38 -17.58 -13.89 8.94
N ASN A 39 -16.66 -14.86 8.96
CA ASN A 39 -16.12 -15.43 10.20
C ASN A 39 -14.67 -14.98 10.43
N VAL A 40 -14.21 -15.09 11.68
CA VAL A 40 -12.87 -14.62 12.09
C VAL A 40 -11.76 -15.34 11.34
N ALA A 41 -11.90 -16.63 11.02
CA ALA A 41 -10.87 -17.37 10.29
C ALA A 41 -10.69 -16.81 8.87
N ARG A 42 -11.80 -16.60 8.16
CA ARG A 42 -11.79 -15.98 6.83
C ARG A 42 -11.27 -14.54 6.86
N ALA A 43 -11.63 -13.79 7.90
CA ALA A 43 -11.10 -12.45 8.14
C ALA A 43 -9.56 -12.47 8.24
N LEU A 44 -8.99 -13.42 8.99
CA LEU A 44 -7.54 -13.56 9.13
C LEU A 44 -6.87 -13.94 7.82
N GLU A 45 -7.48 -14.79 6.98
CA GLU A 45 -6.97 -15.07 5.64
C GLU A 45 -6.87 -13.81 4.77
N PHE A 46 -7.92 -12.97 4.80
CA PHE A 46 -7.91 -11.67 4.10
C PHE A 46 -6.83 -10.73 4.64
N LEU A 47 -6.67 -10.63 5.96
CA LEU A 47 -5.65 -9.79 6.57
C LEU A 47 -4.23 -10.30 6.27
N LEU A 48 -4.03 -11.62 6.21
CA LEU A 48 -2.78 -12.23 5.78
C LEU A 48 -2.46 -11.89 4.32
N ASP A 49 -3.44 -11.96 3.42
CA ASP A 49 -3.24 -11.58 2.03
C ASP A 49 -2.99 -10.07 1.84
N GLU A 50 -3.70 -9.22 2.59
CA GLU A 50 -3.44 -7.78 2.63
C GLU A 50 -2.00 -7.51 3.11
N ALA A 51 -1.58 -8.13 4.21
CA ALA A 51 -0.22 -8.01 4.74
C ALA A 51 0.85 -8.53 3.78
N ARG A 52 0.62 -9.66 3.09
CA ARG A 52 1.54 -10.17 2.06
C ARG A 52 1.80 -9.12 0.99
N PHE A 53 0.76 -8.52 0.43
CA PHE A 53 0.89 -7.47 -0.57
C PHE A 53 1.62 -6.24 -0.02
N ILE A 54 1.26 -5.77 1.19
CA ILE A 54 1.87 -4.58 1.78
C ILE A 54 3.35 -4.81 2.09
N PHE A 55 3.71 -5.91 2.76
CA PHE A 55 5.11 -6.22 3.06
C PHE A 55 5.92 -6.48 1.79
N SER A 56 5.34 -7.11 0.77
CA SER A 56 5.97 -7.25 -0.55
C SER A 56 6.25 -5.88 -1.17
N GLY A 57 5.28 -4.96 -1.12
CA GLY A 57 5.44 -3.59 -1.60
C GLY A 57 6.43 -2.75 -0.77
N MET A 58 6.63 -3.05 0.51
CA MET A 58 7.67 -2.40 1.33
C MET A 58 9.07 -2.90 0.96
N ILE A 59 9.24 -4.21 0.79
CA ILE A 59 10.55 -4.85 0.59
C ILE A 59 11.00 -4.74 -0.87
N TYR A 60 10.16 -5.24 -1.77
CA TYR A 60 10.50 -5.41 -3.18
C TYR A 60 10.09 -4.21 -4.03
N GLY A 61 9.11 -3.45 -3.56
CA GLY A 61 8.43 -2.44 -4.32
C GLY A 61 7.38 -3.00 -5.27
N LEU A 62 6.61 -2.10 -5.86
CA LEU A 62 5.59 -2.36 -6.86
C LEU A 62 5.95 -1.59 -8.14
N ARG A 63 5.73 -2.21 -9.29
CA ARG A 63 5.85 -1.57 -10.59
C ARG A 63 4.54 -0.86 -10.91
N PHE A 64 4.64 0.38 -11.35
CA PHE A 64 3.49 1.13 -11.85
C PHE A 64 3.60 1.43 -13.34
N VAL A 65 2.44 1.44 -13.99
CA VAL A 65 2.23 2.04 -15.32
C VAL A 65 1.09 3.04 -15.18
N PHE A 66 1.36 4.29 -15.56
CA PHE A 66 0.39 5.38 -15.44
C PHE A 66 0.21 6.08 -16.78
N VAL A 67 -1.04 6.11 -17.26
CA VAL A 67 -1.47 6.87 -18.43
C VAL A 67 -2.38 7.99 -17.96
N PRO A 68 -1.92 9.25 -18.00
CA PRO A 68 -2.76 10.38 -17.60
C PRO A 68 -3.93 10.63 -18.57
N SER A 69 -5.11 11.04 -18.08
CA SER A 69 -6.30 11.25 -18.96
C SER A 69 -6.16 12.38 -19.98
N ASP A 70 -6.22 12.13 -21.29
CA ASP A 70 -6.19 13.21 -22.28
C ASP A 70 -7.59 13.48 -22.86
N ARG A 71 -8.22 14.57 -22.44
CA ARG A 71 -9.55 14.97 -22.94
C ARG A 71 -9.55 15.38 -24.41
N ALA A 72 -8.46 15.96 -24.91
CA ALA A 72 -8.38 16.36 -26.32
C ALA A 72 -8.30 15.15 -27.25
N ARG A 73 -7.88 14.00 -26.73
CA ARG A 73 -7.69 12.75 -27.46
C ARG A 73 -8.62 11.62 -27.00
N ASP A 74 -9.60 11.93 -26.16
CA ASP A 74 -10.56 10.99 -25.55
C ASP A 74 -9.90 9.76 -24.88
N LEU A 75 -8.73 9.97 -24.25
CA LEU A 75 -8.02 8.92 -23.54
C LEU A 75 -8.36 8.96 -22.05
N PRO A 76 -8.99 7.91 -21.48
CA PRO A 76 -9.23 7.84 -20.05
C PRO A 76 -7.91 7.70 -19.29
N GLU A 77 -7.92 8.07 -18.01
CA GLU A 77 -6.79 7.77 -17.13
C GLU A 77 -6.75 6.27 -16.83
N THR A 78 -5.58 5.65 -16.97
CA THR A 78 -5.35 4.27 -16.53
C THR A 78 -4.17 4.19 -15.58
N PHE A 79 -4.24 3.22 -14.67
CA PHE A 79 -3.20 2.96 -13.70
C PHE A 79 -3.15 1.47 -13.42
N GLU A 80 -1.97 0.89 -13.56
CA GLU A 80 -1.71 -0.51 -13.24
C GLU A 80 -0.61 -0.57 -12.20
N LEU A 81 -0.78 -1.48 -11.24
CA LEU A 81 0.15 -1.71 -10.16
C LEU A 81 0.39 -3.20 -10.01
N SER A 82 1.65 -3.63 -10.08
CA SER A 82 2.01 -5.05 -9.95
C SER A 82 3.18 -5.23 -8.99
N ALA A 83 3.20 -6.34 -8.26
CA ALA A 83 4.31 -6.66 -7.37
C ALA A 83 5.57 -6.95 -8.18
N VAL A 84 6.72 -6.42 -7.73
CA VAL A 84 8.02 -6.81 -8.30
C VAL A 84 8.36 -8.24 -7.89
N HIS A 85 8.00 -8.61 -6.66
CA HIS A 85 8.09 -9.96 -6.12
C HIS A 85 7.09 -10.10 -4.97
N ASP A 86 6.56 -11.30 -4.78
CA ASP A 86 5.55 -11.60 -3.77
C ASP A 86 6.13 -12.46 -2.65
N ILE A 87 5.77 -12.15 -1.41
CA ILE A 87 5.89 -13.09 -0.29
C ILE A 87 4.92 -14.25 -0.56
N PRO A 88 5.37 -15.50 -0.63
CA PRO A 88 4.51 -16.63 -0.94
C PRO A 88 3.47 -16.85 0.16
N TRP A 89 2.32 -17.41 -0.22
CA TRP A 89 1.31 -17.82 0.76
C TRP A 89 1.90 -18.88 1.68
N GLY A 90 1.69 -18.73 2.99
CA GLY A 90 2.26 -19.64 3.99
C GLY A 90 3.77 -19.49 4.22
N ASP A 91 4.41 -18.38 3.80
CA ASP A 91 5.80 -18.10 4.18
C ASP A 91 5.94 -18.15 5.71
N PRO A 92 6.81 -19.03 6.27
CA PRO A 92 6.94 -19.20 7.71
C PRO A 92 7.49 -17.95 8.44
N ARG A 93 8.03 -16.98 7.69
CA ARG A 93 8.52 -15.70 8.22
C ARG A 93 7.40 -14.68 8.38
N LEU A 94 6.21 -14.94 7.83
CA LEU A 94 4.98 -14.16 8.04
C LEU A 94 4.08 -14.86 9.06
N ASP A 95 3.83 -14.21 10.19
CA ASP A 95 2.95 -14.75 11.23
C ASP A 95 2.02 -13.70 11.83
N VAL A 96 0.83 -14.17 12.25
CA VAL A 96 -0.08 -13.39 13.10
C VAL A 96 0.34 -13.60 14.54
N PHE A 97 0.85 -12.57 15.19
CA PHE A 97 1.36 -12.70 16.56
C PHE A 97 0.35 -12.25 17.63
N SER A 98 -0.69 -11.51 17.24
CA SER A 98 -1.77 -11.11 18.13
C SER A 98 -3.05 -10.87 17.33
N THR A 99 -4.18 -11.36 17.85
CA THR A 99 -5.51 -11.09 17.32
C THR A 99 -6.41 -10.57 18.42
N HIS A 100 -7.29 -9.65 18.08
CA HIS A 100 -8.27 -9.10 18.99
C HIS A 100 -9.51 -8.70 18.19
N ARG A 101 -10.68 -8.86 18.79
CA ARG A 101 -11.94 -8.44 18.22
C ARG A 101 -12.56 -7.34 19.06
N ASP A 102 -12.91 -6.23 18.42
CA ASP A 102 -13.66 -5.12 19.01
C ASP A 102 -14.99 -4.96 18.25
N GLY A 103 -16.07 -5.48 18.84
CA GLY A 103 -17.39 -5.52 18.19
C GLY A 103 -17.37 -6.28 16.85
N THR A 104 -17.55 -5.55 15.74
CA THR A 104 -17.50 -6.10 14.38
C THR A 104 -16.10 -6.02 13.76
N LEU A 105 -15.16 -5.29 14.37
CA LEU A 105 -13.80 -5.16 13.87
C LEU A 105 -12.94 -6.34 14.37
N VAL A 106 -12.27 -7.00 13.45
CA VAL A 106 -11.20 -7.96 13.76
C VAL A 106 -9.87 -7.30 13.47
N HIS A 107 -9.05 -7.18 14.51
CA HIS A 107 -7.67 -6.72 14.46
C HIS A 107 -6.72 -7.91 14.46
N ALA A 108 -5.69 -7.82 13.62
CA ALA A 108 -4.57 -8.74 13.58
C ALA A 108 -3.28 -7.95 13.50
N LYS A 109 -2.39 -8.17 14.46
CA LYS A 109 -1.02 -7.69 14.38
C LYS A 109 -0.19 -8.73 13.66
N LEU A 110 0.32 -8.36 12.50
CA LEU A 110 1.10 -9.24 11.65
C LEU A 110 2.58 -8.85 11.69
N ARG A 111 3.42 -9.87 11.63
CA ARG A 111 4.87 -9.74 11.65
C ARG A 111 5.45 -10.42 10.44
N TYR A 112 6.36 -9.73 9.76
CA TYR A 112 7.27 -10.35 8.80
C TYR A 112 8.71 -10.24 9.29
N ARG A 113 9.50 -11.31 9.14
CA ARG A 113 10.94 -11.33 9.46
C ARG A 113 11.74 -11.36 8.15
N PRO A 114 12.20 -10.20 7.64
CA PRO A 114 12.95 -10.18 6.39
C PRO A 114 14.29 -10.93 6.52
N ALA A 115 14.69 -11.62 5.47
CA ALA A 115 16.04 -12.15 5.29
C ALA A 115 17.03 -11.00 5.03
N GLU A 116 18.33 -11.27 5.17
CA GLU A 116 19.38 -10.25 5.00
C GLU A 116 19.29 -9.49 3.67
N HIS A 117 19.03 -10.20 2.57
CA HIS A 117 18.89 -9.59 1.24
C HIS A 117 17.63 -8.71 1.13
N GLU A 118 16.56 -9.03 1.84
CA GLU A 118 15.34 -8.21 1.92
C GLU A 118 15.58 -6.95 2.78
N LEU A 119 16.35 -7.07 3.87
CA LEU A 119 16.77 -5.92 4.68
C LEU A 119 17.63 -4.93 3.88
N VAL A 120 18.51 -5.42 3.00
CA VAL A 120 19.29 -4.57 2.08
C VAL A 120 18.36 -3.76 1.16
N ARG A 121 17.30 -4.38 0.63
CA ARG A 121 16.32 -3.69 -0.22
C ARG A 121 15.52 -2.63 0.55
N LEU A 122 15.03 -2.96 1.74
CA LEU A 122 14.34 -2.02 2.63
C LEU A 122 15.21 -0.77 2.90
N ARG A 123 16.49 -0.97 3.25
CA ARG A 123 17.43 0.14 3.42
C ARG A 123 17.63 0.93 2.13
N GLY A 124 17.67 0.28 0.97
CA GLY A 124 17.75 0.93 -0.32
C GLY A 124 16.61 1.94 -0.56
N TRP A 125 15.39 1.62 -0.13
CA TRP A 125 14.25 2.54 -0.22
C TRP A 125 14.33 3.72 0.74
N SER A 126 14.90 3.54 1.93
CA SER A 126 15.06 4.62 2.93
C SER A 126 16.02 5.75 2.50
N SER A 127 16.79 5.55 1.42
CA SER A 127 17.71 6.56 0.91
C SER A 127 17.01 7.88 0.57
N THR A 128 17.63 9.01 0.94
CA THR A 128 17.16 10.36 0.61
C THR A 128 17.21 10.65 -0.89
N ALA A 129 18.01 9.87 -1.65
CA ALA A 129 18.06 9.95 -3.11
C ALA A 129 16.77 9.44 -3.77
N VAL A 130 15.95 8.67 -3.05
CA VAL A 130 14.63 8.23 -3.55
C VAL A 130 13.57 9.19 -3.05
N ALA A 131 12.83 9.76 -4.00
CA ALA A 131 11.84 10.78 -3.69
C ALA A 131 10.68 10.20 -2.87
N ALA A 132 10.29 10.92 -1.83
CA ALA A 132 9.09 10.62 -1.06
C ALA A 132 7.85 11.27 -1.71
N ALA A 133 6.71 10.60 -1.60
CA ALA A 133 5.40 11.11 -1.98
C ALA A 133 4.32 10.56 -1.04
N ASN A 134 3.22 11.29 -0.94
CA ASN A 134 2.06 10.89 -0.16
C ASN A 134 0.83 10.80 -1.06
N GLY A 135 -0.07 9.89 -0.72
CA GLY A 135 -1.29 9.67 -1.47
C GLY A 135 -2.49 9.44 -0.57
N ALA A 136 -3.66 9.82 -1.06
CA ALA A 136 -4.93 9.46 -0.46
C ALA A 136 -5.86 8.94 -1.56
N GLY A 137 -6.64 7.92 -1.25
CA GLY A 137 -7.56 7.27 -2.20
C GLY A 137 -8.74 6.67 -1.48
N SER A 138 -9.81 6.41 -2.23
CA SER A 138 -11.03 5.83 -1.68
C SER A 138 -11.69 4.86 -2.63
N SER A 139 -12.57 4.04 -2.10
CA SER A 139 -13.39 3.08 -2.84
C SER A 139 -14.67 2.78 -2.07
N SER A 140 -15.73 2.44 -2.80
CA SER A 140 -17.03 2.11 -2.20
C SER A 140 -16.97 0.77 -1.46
N ILE A 141 -17.49 0.70 -0.23
CA ILE A 141 -17.54 -0.57 0.53
C ILE A 141 -18.38 -1.65 -0.16
N HIS A 142 -19.25 -1.25 -1.08
CA HIS A 142 -20.13 -2.14 -1.84
C HIS A 142 -19.39 -3.01 -2.86
N LEU A 143 -18.11 -2.72 -3.16
CA LEU A 143 -17.25 -3.53 -4.01
C LEU A 143 -16.67 -4.77 -3.30
N GLY A 144 -17.14 -5.09 -2.09
CA GLY A 144 -16.74 -6.28 -1.37
C GLY A 144 -15.31 -6.22 -0.81
N PRO A 145 -14.65 -7.36 -0.59
CA PRO A 145 -13.30 -7.44 -0.02
C PRO A 145 -12.23 -6.67 -0.82
N GLU A 146 -12.36 -6.62 -2.14
CA GLU A 146 -11.43 -5.93 -3.05
C GLU A 146 -11.44 -4.41 -2.87
N SER A 147 -12.50 -3.87 -2.27
CA SER A 147 -12.65 -2.42 -2.05
C SER A 147 -11.44 -1.83 -1.31
N ARG A 148 -10.92 -2.50 -0.27
CA ARG A 148 -9.76 -2.00 0.49
C ARG A 148 -8.51 -1.93 -0.37
N ARG A 149 -8.23 -2.98 -1.15
CA ARG A 149 -7.12 -3.02 -2.11
C ARG A 149 -7.24 -1.87 -3.12
N LEU A 150 -8.44 -1.65 -3.66
CA LEU A 150 -8.70 -0.56 -4.59
C LEU A 150 -8.50 0.83 -3.97
N ALA A 151 -8.85 1.04 -2.70
CA ALA A 151 -8.57 2.30 -2.00
C ALA A 151 -7.05 2.56 -1.92
N ILE A 152 -6.26 1.53 -1.60
CA ILE A 152 -4.79 1.60 -1.58
C ILE A 152 -4.26 1.92 -2.98
N GLU A 153 -4.70 1.22 -4.01
CA GLU A 153 -4.29 1.46 -5.40
C GLU A 153 -4.64 2.87 -5.87
N ASN A 154 -5.83 3.37 -5.54
CA ASN A 154 -6.22 4.75 -5.80
C ASN A 154 -5.33 5.76 -5.05
N ALA A 155 -4.91 5.44 -3.82
CA ALA A 155 -3.99 6.28 -3.06
C ALA A 155 -2.61 6.32 -3.73
N VAL A 156 -2.11 5.17 -4.21
CA VAL A 156 -0.85 5.07 -4.97
C VAL A 156 -0.94 5.87 -6.27
N LYS A 157 -1.99 5.65 -7.05
CA LYS A 157 -2.25 6.40 -8.29
C LYS A 157 -2.20 7.91 -8.04
N ASN A 158 -2.85 8.37 -6.99
CA ASN A 158 -2.89 9.79 -6.64
C ASN A 158 -1.51 10.32 -6.21
N ALA A 159 -0.72 9.52 -5.46
CA ALA A 159 0.66 9.87 -5.12
C ALA A 159 1.54 10.00 -6.37
N VAL A 160 1.44 9.04 -7.30
CA VAL A 160 2.19 9.06 -8.58
C VAL A 160 1.76 10.25 -9.43
N ARG A 161 0.45 10.50 -9.57
CA ARG A 161 -0.06 11.64 -10.35
C ARG A 161 0.49 12.96 -9.84
N GLU A 162 0.43 13.18 -8.53
CA GLU A 162 0.91 14.42 -7.91
C GLU A 162 2.44 14.56 -8.00
N HIS A 163 3.15 13.44 -7.82
CA HIS A 163 4.61 13.39 -7.98
C HIS A 163 5.06 13.78 -9.39
N LEU A 164 4.34 13.31 -10.43
CA LEU A 164 4.63 13.65 -11.82
C LEU A 164 4.23 15.08 -12.16
N ARG A 165 3.06 15.55 -11.69
CA ARG A 165 2.54 16.91 -11.93
C ARG A 165 3.48 18.00 -11.43
N THR A 166 4.16 17.75 -10.31
CA THR A 166 5.12 18.70 -9.72
C THR A 166 6.46 18.75 -10.46
N ARG A 167 6.79 17.74 -11.27
CA ARG A 167 8.10 17.59 -11.95
C ARG A 167 8.05 17.78 -13.45
N HIS A 168 6.90 17.54 -14.07
CA HIS A 168 6.72 17.65 -15.51
C HIS A 168 5.68 18.72 -15.82
N PHE A 169 6.11 19.79 -16.50
CA PHE A 169 5.22 20.86 -16.96
C PHE A 169 4.20 20.33 -17.98
N ASN A 170 4.66 19.48 -18.90
CA ASN A 170 3.81 18.84 -19.90
C ASN A 170 3.30 17.50 -19.40
N LYS A 171 2.04 17.21 -19.74
CA LYS A 171 1.40 15.93 -19.46
C LYS A 171 2.12 14.81 -20.21
N PRO A 172 2.65 13.79 -19.51
CA PRO A 172 3.24 12.66 -20.21
C PRO A 172 2.15 11.81 -20.88
N ARG A 173 2.52 11.15 -21.97
CA ARG A 173 1.69 10.12 -22.60
C ARG A 173 1.61 8.88 -21.70
N GLU A 174 2.74 8.51 -21.10
CA GLU A 174 2.86 7.35 -20.22
C GLU A 174 4.03 7.58 -19.26
N ALA A 175 3.89 7.14 -18.02
CA ALA A 175 4.97 7.11 -17.04
C ALA A 175 5.04 5.72 -16.39
N THR A 176 6.25 5.18 -16.27
CA THR A 176 6.50 3.91 -15.61
C THR A 176 7.59 4.03 -14.58
N GLY A 177 7.55 3.15 -13.59
CA GLY A 177 8.61 3.08 -12.59
C GLY A 177 8.28 2.16 -11.44
N LEU A 178 8.96 2.41 -10.32
CA LEU A 178 8.82 1.64 -9.09
C LEU A 178 8.34 2.54 -7.96
N ILE A 179 7.53 1.96 -7.10
CA ILE A 179 7.17 2.53 -5.81
C ILE A 179 7.47 1.54 -4.69
N ALA A 180 7.69 2.02 -3.48
CA ALA A 180 7.70 1.19 -2.28
C ALA A 180 6.92 1.86 -1.17
N PHE A 181 6.18 1.08 -0.40
CA PHE A 181 5.50 1.57 0.79
C PHE A 181 6.53 1.87 1.89
N GLU A 182 6.40 3.02 2.55
CA GLU A 182 7.23 3.33 3.74
C GLU A 182 6.71 2.63 5.01
N GLY A 183 5.47 2.15 4.99
CA GLY A 183 4.78 1.45 6.07
C GLY A 183 3.39 1.00 5.61
N ALA A 184 2.64 0.34 6.48
CA ALA A 184 1.27 -0.03 6.13
C ALA A 184 0.38 1.21 5.86
N PRO A 185 -0.45 1.18 4.78
CA PRO A 185 -1.46 2.19 4.53
C PRO A 185 -2.40 2.37 5.73
N ARG A 186 -2.69 3.63 6.08
CA ARG A 186 -3.72 3.93 7.08
C ARG A 186 -5.08 3.88 6.42
N ILE A 187 -5.90 2.91 6.82
CA ILE A 187 -7.24 2.71 6.30
C ILE A 187 -8.27 3.08 7.36
N TYR A 188 -9.33 3.79 6.96
CA TYR A 188 -10.51 4.08 7.77
C TYR A 188 -11.77 4.05 6.91
N ILE A 189 -12.93 3.87 7.54
CA ILE A 189 -14.24 3.94 6.89
C ILE A 189 -14.82 5.33 7.16
N ASP A 190 -15.27 6.01 6.12
CA ASP A 190 -16.05 7.25 6.23
C ASP A 190 -17.10 7.30 5.12
N ARG A 191 -18.35 7.62 5.49
CA ARG A 191 -19.53 7.73 4.59
C ARG A 191 -19.69 6.57 3.60
N GLY A 192 -19.57 5.32 4.07
CA GLY A 192 -19.76 4.14 3.22
C GLY A 192 -18.64 3.89 2.20
N ALA A 193 -17.46 4.48 2.42
CA ALA A 193 -16.27 4.24 1.61
C ALA A 193 -15.08 3.88 2.49
N TYR A 194 -14.21 3.00 1.98
CA TYR A 194 -12.86 2.85 2.51
C TYR A 194 -12.02 4.02 2.01
N HIS A 195 -11.25 4.62 2.91
CA HIS A 195 -10.26 5.64 2.62
C HIS A 195 -8.90 5.12 3.02
N ALA A 196 -7.93 5.21 2.12
CA ALA A 196 -6.54 4.85 2.38
C ALA A 196 -5.66 6.10 2.29
N ARG A 197 -4.73 6.24 3.23
CA ARG A 197 -3.63 7.20 3.17
C ARG A 197 -2.31 6.46 3.20
N ILE A 198 -1.39 6.85 2.33
CA ILE A 198 -0.10 6.18 2.16
C ILE A 198 1.05 7.18 2.13
N ALA A 199 2.22 6.71 2.57
CA ALA A 199 3.52 7.30 2.31
C ALA A 199 4.33 6.30 1.48
N VAL A 200 4.94 6.79 0.40
CA VAL A 200 5.68 5.95 -0.55
C VAL A 200 6.99 6.61 -0.97
N LYS A 201 7.95 5.75 -1.31
CA LYS A 201 9.12 6.10 -2.10
C LYS A 201 8.82 5.85 -3.57
N ILE A 202 9.18 6.80 -4.43
CA ILE A 202 8.92 6.73 -5.87
C ILE A 202 10.22 6.88 -6.66
N ARG A 203 10.44 5.98 -7.60
CA ARG A 203 11.47 6.07 -8.63
C ARG A 203 10.82 5.95 -10.00
N VAL A 204 10.76 7.06 -10.73
CA VAL A 204 10.29 7.08 -12.12
C VAL A 204 11.42 6.57 -13.02
N GLU A 205 11.14 5.56 -13.84
CA GLU A 205 12.12 4.93 -14.73
C GLU A 205 12.00 5.48 -16.17
N ASN A 206 10.78 5.67 -16.65
CA ASN A 206 10.53 6.19 -17.99
C ASN A 206 9.35 7.16 -18.01
N VAL A 207 9.49 8.25 -18.77
CA VAL A 207 8.41 9.20 -19.04
C VAL A 207 8.36 9.43 -20.54
N ARG A 208 7.30 8.95 -21.19
CA ARG A 208 7.09 9.13 -22.63
C ARG A 208 6.31 10.40 -22.86
N ALA A 209 6.90 11.35 -23.59
CA ALA A 209 6.18 12.53 -24.07
C ALA A 209 5.37 12.21 -25.33
N TYR A 210 4.45 13.10 -25.69
CA TYR A 210 3.86 13.08 -27.02
C TYR A 210 4.91 13.59 -28.02
N GLU A 211 5.16 12.83 -29.08
CA GLU A 211 5.96 13.29 -30.21
C GLU A 211 5.18 14.42 -30.92
N THR A 212 5.87 15.53 -31.20
CA THR A 212 5.31 16.62 -32.01
C THR A 212 5.75 16.35 -33.44
N PHE A 213 4.80 16.07 -34.33
CA PHE A 213 5.03 15.98 -35.77
C PHE A 213 4.90 17.38 -36.40
#